data_AF-A0A9W4WGS2-F1
#
_entry.id   AF-A0A9W4WGS2-F1
#
_cell.length_a   1.000
_cell.length_b   1.000
_cell.length_c   1.000
_cell.angle_alpha   90.00
_cell.angle_beta   90.00
_cell.angle_gamma   90.00
#
_symmetry.space_group_name_H-M   'P 1'
#
loop_
_entity.id
_entity.type
_entity.pdbx_description
1 polymer ?
#
loop_
_entity_poly.entity_id
_entity_poly.type
_entity_poly.pdbx_seq_one_letter_code
_entity_poly.pdbx_strand_id
1 'polypeptide(L)'
;MAEDHEAQAILSDSPEGVFGSIFTAGNGDLRHIVVYPCRDFTQVNFAIGIPDSFVHNSGTLSHSWTANGSTDDLLRALQGFPHWLTEVVCHASSLKLFQVRDVKPLQSYFKGKTVVIGDAAHAMVPYQGQGANQALEDADGLGDLLADVDDPSHIPEILRLWDSVRRPRASAIQEQSRDSLLRITTRGTGQSILDVEAHVPIKEVLKQSAS
;
A
#
# COMPACT_ATOMS: atom_id res chain seq x y z
N MET A 1 -3.44 17.30 3.34
CA MET A 1 -2.37 17.65 4.26
C MET A 1 -2.96 18.56 5.31
N ALA A 2 -3.19 18.05 6.52
CA ALA A 2 -3.47 18.88 7.69
C ALA A 2 -2.20 19.69 8.00
N GLU A 3 -2.34 20.93 8.46
CA GLU A 3 -1.22 21.80 8.79
C GLU A 3 -0.39 21.25 9.97
N ASP A 4 0.92 21.56 10.00
CA ASP A 4 1.96 20.96 10.85
C ASP A 4 1.63 20.86 12.36
N HIS A 5 0.76 21.72 12.89
CA HIS A 5 0.38 21.73 14.31
C HIS A 5 -0.83 20.85 14.67
N GLU A 6 -1.73 20.58 13.73
CA GLU A 6 -2.94 19.78 14.02
C GLU A 6 -2.65 18.28 14.01
N ALA A 7 -1.75 17.81 13.13
CA ALA A 7 -1.38 16.41 13.04
C ALA A 7 -0.76 15.87 14.34
N GLN A 8 0.13 16.65 14.97
CA GLN A 8 0.73 16.28 16.26
C GLN A 8 -0.30 16.27 17.39
N ALA A 9 -1.26 17.20 17.40
CA ALA A 9 -2.30 17.26 18.43
C ALA A 9 -3.19 16.01 18.40
N ILE A 10 -3.69 15.62 17.22
CA ILE A 10 -4.55 14.44 17.02
C ILE A 10 -3.85 13.13 17.43
N LEU A 11 -2.57 13.01 17.06
CA LEU A 11 -1.71 11.91 17.46
C LEU A 11 -1.46 11.90 18.97
N SER A 12 -1.26 13.08 19.57
CA SER A 12 -0.95 13.23 20.99
C SER A 12 -2.15 13.05 21.92
N ASP A 13 -3.38 13.34 21.50
CA ASP A 13 -4.56 13.25 22.38
C ASP A 13 -5.23 11.88 22.40
N SER A 14 -4.96 11.02 21.40
CA SER A 14 -5.56 9.68 21.28
C SER A 14 -4.87 8.68 22.21
N PRO A 15 -5.48 8.21 23.32
CA PRO A 15 -4.84 7.31 24.28
C PRO A 15 -4.58 5.90 23.73
N GLU A 16 -5.23 5.54 22.62
CA GLU A 16 -5.25 4.20 22.01
C GLU A 16 -4.48 4.13 20.67
N GLY A 17 -3.81 5.21 20.26
CA GLY A 17 -3.06 5.26 19.00
C GLY A 17 -1.78 4.43 19.05
N VAL A 18 -1.76 3.31 18.32
CA VAL A 18 -0.60 2.42 18.13
C VAL A 18 0.14 2.80 16.85
N PHE A 19 1.49 2.74 16.89
CA PHE A 19 2.36 2.90 15.72
C PHE A 19 1.93 1.98 14.57
N GLY A 20 1.61 2.55 13.40
CA GLY A 20 1.31 1.79 12.18
C GLY A 20 0.18 0.78 12.36
N SER A 21 -1.06 1.27 12.45
CA SER A 21 -2.21 0.39 12.75
C SER A 21 -2.99 0.02 11.49
N ILE A 22 -3.31 -1.26 11.34
CA ILE A 22 -4.28 -1.76 10.36
C ILE A 22 -5.54 -2.18 11.11
N PHE A 23 -6.67 -1.54 10.80
CA PHE A 23 -7.97 -1.88 11.35
C PHE A 23 -8.84 -2.53 10.28
N THR A 24 -9.62 -3.55 10.66
CA THR A 24 -10.59 -4.21 9.78
C THR A 24 -12.01 -4.05 10.33
N ALA A 25 -12.97 -3.82 9.44
CA ALA A 25 -14.38 -3.94 9.78
C ALA A 25 -14.71 -5.42 9.93
N GLY A 26 -14.69 -5.93 11.16
CA GLY A 26 -15.02 -7.33 11.46
C GLY A 26 -16.48 -7.71 11.29
N ASN A 27 -17.24 -6.96 10.50
CA ASN A 27 -18.57 -7.33 10.04
C ASN A 27 -18.55 -7.99 8.65
N GLY A 28 -17.37 -8.24 8.07
CA GLY A 28 -17.22 -8.94 6.79
C GLY A 28 -17.36 -8.05 5.56
N ASP A 29 -17.48 -6.72 5.72
CA ASP A 29 -17.66 -5.76 4.62
C ASP A 29 -16.38 -5.52 3.79
N LEU A 30 -15.31 -6.26 4.04
CA LEU A 30 -13.98 -6.10 3.39
C LEU A 30 -13.38 -4.69 3.54
N ARG A 31 -13.83 -3.90 4.52
CA ARG A 31 -13.30 -2.58 4.81
C ARG A 31 -12.09 -2.69 5.72
N HIS A 32 -11.02 -2.01 5.36
CA HIS A 32 -9.83 -1.92 6.20
C HIS A 32 -9.13 -0.59 6.02
N ILE A 33 -8.54 -0.07 7.08
CA ILE A 33 -7.80 1.19 7.06
C ILE A 33 -6.42 0.99 7.65
N VAL A 34 -5.41 1.52 6.97
CA VAL A 34 -4.05 1.63 7.47
C VAL A 34 -3.77 3.09 7.78
N VAL A 35 -3.20 3.37 8.95
CA VAL A 35 -2.80 4.71 9.38
C VAL A 35 -1.38 4.66 9.94
N TYR A 36 -0.51 5.56 9.48
CA TYR A 36 0.87 5.65 9.96
C TYR A 36 1.41 7.08 9.90
N PRO A 37 2.29 7.47 10.83
CA PRO A 37 2.97 8.76 10.79
C PRO A 37 4.03 8.78 9.68
N CYS A 38 4.28 9.96 9.14
CA CYS A 38 5.29 10.26 8.15
C CYS A 38 6.06 11.51 8.60
N ARG A 39 7.27 11.72 8.06
CA ARG A 39 8.07 12.95 8.25
C ARG A 39 8.14 13.36 9.73
N ASP A 40 8.79 12.53 10.55
CA ASP A 40 8.98 12.79 11.99
C ASP A 40 7.71 13.24 12.72
N PHE A 41 6.58 12.56 12.43
CA PHE A 41 5.27 12.80 13.04
C PHE A 41 4.65 14.16 12.72
N THR A 42 5.19 14.93 11.79
CA THR A 42 4.54 16.16 11.32
C THR A 42 3.46 15.87 10.26
N GLN A 43 3.40 14.63 9.76
CA GLN A 43 2.37 14.18 8.83
C GLN A 43 1.78 12.84 9.23
N VAL A 44 0.51 12.62 8.89
CA VAL A 44 -0.17 11.32 9.01
C VAL A 44 -0.64 10.91 7.63
N ASN A 45 -0.28 9.71 7.21
CA ASN A 45 -0.85 9.07 6.04
C ASN A 45 -1.90 8.04 6.47
N PHE A 46 -3.02 8.02 5.75
CA PHE A 46 -4.00 6.95 5.87
C PHE A 46 -4.43 6.47 4.49
N ALA A 47 -4.79 5.19 4.40
CA ALA A 47 -5.42 4.62 3.23
C ALA A 47 -6.50 3.65 3.67
N ILE A 48 -7.69 3.76 3.09
CA ILE A 48 -8.81 2.85 3.34
C ILE A 48 -9.10 2.03 2.09
N GLY A 49 -9.14 0.72 2.24
CA GLY A 49 -9.68 -0.18 1.22
C GLY A 49 -11.15 -0.42 1.51
N ILE A 50 -12.00 -0.15 0.52
CA ILE A 50 -13.45 -0.39 0.56
C ILE A 50 -13.92 -1.10 -0.71
N PRO A 51 -14.98 -1.91 -0.64
CA PRO A 51 -15.65 -2.39 -1.85
C PRO A 51 -16.24 -1.26 -2.69
N ASP A 52 -16.31 -1.45 -4.00
CA ASP A 52 -16.90 -0.49 -4.95
C ASP A 52 -18.36 -0.11 -4.60
N SER A 53 -19.09 -0.95 -3.87
CA SER A 53 -20.46 -0.68 -3.40
C SER A 53 -20.56 0.46 -2.37
N PHE A 54 -19.45 0.84 -1.73
CA PHE A 54 -19.40 1.96 -0.79
C PHE A 54 -19.18 3.31 -1.47
N VAL A 55 -18.81 3.31 -2.75
CA VAL A 55 -18.49 4.53 -3.51
C VAL A 55 -19.72 4.99 -4.29
N HIS A 56 -20.14 6.24 -4.08
CA HIS A 56 -21.16 6.85 -4.93
C HIS A 56 -20.62 7.06 -6.35
N ASN A 57 -21.41 6.70 -7.37
CA ASN A 57 -21.03 6.81 -8.79
C ASN A 57 -19.78 6.00 -9.19
N SER A 58 -19.60 4.80 -8.64
CA SER A 58 -18.49 3.89 -9.00
C SER A 58 -18.32 3.68 -10.52
N GLY A 59 -19.41 3.77 -11.30
CA GLY A 59 -19.39 3.68 -12.76
C GLY A 59 -18.59 4.78 -13.49
N THR A 60 -18.24 5.90 -12.84
CA THR A 60 -17.50 7.02 -13.44
C THR A 60 -15.98 6.95 -13.19
N LEU A 61 -15.49 5.95 -12.44
CA LEU A 61 -14.07 5.77 -12.10
C LEU A 61 -13.20 5.23 -13.24
N SER A 62 -13.75 5.11 -14.46
CA SER A 62 -13.29 4.16 -15.47
C SER A 62 -11.82 4.27 -15.85
N HIS A 63 -11.14 5.42 -15.73
CA HIS A 63 -9.70 5.52 -16.06
C HIS A 63 -8.89 6.54 -15.23
N SER A 64 -9.43 7.05 -14.11
CA SER A 64 -8.75 8.12 -13.36
C SER A 64 -7.85 7.58 -12.25
N TRP A 65 -6.54 7.76 -12.39
CA TRP A 65 -5.55 7.58 -11.32
C TRP A 65 -5.53 8.74 -10.33
N THR A 66 -6.41 9.75 -10.47
CA THR A 66 -6.40 10.97 -9.64
C THR A 66 -7.81 11.43 -9.23
N ALA A 67 -8.78 10.51 -9.25
CA ALA A 67 -10.16 10.81 -8.89
C ALA A 67 -10.21 11.42 -7.49
N ASN A 68 -11.01 12.47 -7.33
CA ASN A 68 -11.26 13.03 -6.01
C ASN A 68 -12.17 12.07 -5.25
N GLY A 69 -11.76 11.72 -4.03
CA GLY A 69 -12.59 10.95 -3.11
C GLY A 69 -13.69 11.81 -2.51
N SER A 70 -14.77 11.18 -2.06
CA SER A 70 -15.85 11.83 -1.32
C SER A 70 -15.62 11.64 0.18
N THR A 71 -15.62 12.74 0.93
CA THR A 71 -15.59 12.69 2.40
C THR A 71 -16.80 11.93 2.94
N ASP A 72 -17.98 12.06 2.33
CA ASP A 72 -19.18 11.35 2.75
C ASP A 72 -19.07 9.83 2.56
N ASP A 73 -18.39 9.38 1.50
CA ASP A 73 -18.14 7.95 1.27
C ASP A 73 -17.13 7.42 2.27
N LEU A 74 -16.10 8.21 2.59
CA LEU A 74 -15.11 7.88 3.61
C LEU A 74 -15.74 7.78 5.01
N LEU A 75 -16.58 8.73 5.40
CA LEU A 75 -17.26 8.73 6.69
C LEU A 75 -18.23 7.54 6.82
N ARG A 76 -18.94 7.20 5.72
CA ARG A 76 -19.78 5.99 5.68
C ARG A 76 -18.94 4.72 5.81
N ALA A 77 -17.81 4.68 5.11
CA ALA A 77 -16.85 3.58 5.18
C ALA A 77 -16.21 3.41 6.57
N LEU A 78 -16.20 4.45 7.41
CA LEU A 78 -15.70 4.40 8.79
C LEU A 78 -16.76 4.03 9.83
N GLN A 79 -18.03 3.81 9.46
CA GLN A 79 -19.05 3.37 10.42
C GLN A 79 -18.64 2.05 11.08
N GLY A 80 -18.61 2.04 12.42
CA GLY A 80 -18.19 0.88 13.22
C GLY A 80 -16.68 0.79 13.49
N PHE A 81 -15.87 1.69 12.93
CA PHE A 81 -14.46 1.86 13.33
C PHE A 81 -14.34 2.75 14.58
N PRO A 82 -13.21 2.69 15.31
CA PRO A 82 -12.91 3.61 16.42
C PRO A 82 -13.13 5.09 16.04
N HIS A 83 -13.73 5.85 16.96
CA HIS A 83 -14.14 7.23 16.69
C HIS A 83 -12.98 8.15 16.27
N TRP A 84 -11.80 7.97 16.87
CA TRP A 84 -10.62 8.77 16.57
C TRP A 84 -10.18 8.69 15.10
N LEU A 85 -10.48 7.59 14.38
CA LEU A 85 -10.20 7.49 12.94
C LEU A 85 -11.02 8.49 12.13
N THR A 86 -12.27 8.70 12.53
CA THR A 86 -13.15 9.73 11.94
C THR A 86 -12.57 11.12 12.16
N GLU A 87 -12.05 11.40 13.35
CA GLU A 87 -11.38 12.67 13.65
C GLU A 87 -10.18 12.87 12.72
N VAL A 88 -9.28 11.88 12.63
CA VAL A 88 -8.09 11.94 11.75
C VAL A 88 -8.46 12.24 10.29
N VAL A 89 -9.45 11.54 9.73
CA VAL A 89 -9.78 11.73 8.30
C VAL A 89 -10.47 13.06 8.02
N CYS A 90 -11.17 13.65 9.00
CA CYS A 90 -11.82 14.95 8.84
C CYS A 90 -10.82 16.10 8.67
N HIS A 91 -9.58 15.95 9.15
CA HIS A 91 -8.49 16.91 8.92
C HIS A 91 -7.81 16.78 7.55
N ALA A 92 -8.22 15.80 6.73
CA ALA A 92 -7.64 15.62 5.40
C ALA A 92 -8.09 16.72 4.42
N SER A 93 -7.16 17.61 4.05
CA SER A 93 -7.45 18.68 3.07
C SER A 93 -7.81 18.20 1.66
N SER A 94 -7.50 16.94 1.31
CA SER A 94 -7.82 16.37 0.01
C SER A 94 -7.87 14.85 0.10
N LEU A 95 -8.88 14.25 -0.53
CA LEU A 95 -9.03 12.81 -0.65
C LEU A 95 -8.81 12.38 -2.09
N LYS A 96 -8.04 11.31 -2.27
CA LYS A 96 -7.83 10.66 -3.56
C LYS A 96 -8.41 9.26 -3.52
N LEU A 97 -9.06 8.90 -4.61
CA LEU A 97 -9.68 7.60 -4.80
C LEU A 97 -8.97 6.87 -5.93
N PHE A 98 -8.55 5.64 -5.65
CA PHE A 98 -7.84 4.78 -6.58
C PHE A 98 -8.56 3.44 -6.65
N GLN A 99 -8.77 2.94 -7.87
CA GLN A 99 -9.29 1.60 -8.05
C GLN A 99 -8.14 0.59 -7.96
N VAL A 100 -8.23 -0.34 -7.03
CA VAL A 100 -7.27 -1.44 -6.92
C VAL A 100 -7.50 -2.40 -8.08
N ARG A 101 -6.46 -2.59 -8.92
CA ARG A 101 -6.51 -3.48 -10.08
C ARG A 101 -5.51 -4.61 -9.92
N ASP A 102 -5.88 -5.75 -10.46
CA ASP A 102 -5.10 -6.97 -10.39
C ASP A 102 -4.79 -7.49 -11.81
N VAL A 103 -3.58 -7.98 -12.01
CA VAL A 103 -3.05 -8.44 -13.30
C VAL A 103 -2.40 -9.81 -13.13
N LYS A 104 -2.82 -10.78 -13.94
CA LYS A 104 -2.21 -12.13 -13.92
C LYS A 104 -0.71 -12.05 -14.23
N PRO A 105 0.12 -12.91 -13.60
CA PRO A 105 1.55 -12.96 -13.90
C PRO A 105 1.81 -13.16 -15.40
N LEU A 106 2.73 -12.37 -15.96
CA LEU A 106 3.16 -12.55 -17.34
C LEU A 106 3.99 -13.84 -17.46
N GLN A 107 4.01 -14.43 -18.65
CA GLN A 107 4.79 -15.64 -18.92
C GLN A 107 6.26 -15.36 -19.25
N SER A 108 6.60 -14.12 -19.60
CA SER A 108 7.97 -13.65 -19.88
C SER A 108 8.03 -12.14 -19.65
N TYR A 109 9.14 -11.66 -19.11
CA TYR A 109 9.46 -10.25 -18.94
C TYR A 109 10.36 -9.69 -20.03
N PHE A 110 10.73 -10.50 -21.03
CA PHE A 110 11.60 -10.06 -22.11
C PHE A 110 11.22 -10.61 -23.48
N LYS A 111 11.67 -9.91 -24.53
CA LYS A 111 11.63 -10.35 -25.93
C LYS A 111 12.79 -9.74 -26.70
N GLY A 112 13.69 -10.60 -27.20
CA GLY A 112 14.91 -10.14 -27.87
C GLY A 112 15.80 -9.36 -26.91
N LYS A 113 15.96 -8.06 -27.14
CA LYS A 113 16.73 -7.14 -26.28
C LYS A 113 15.84 -6.15 -25.51
N THR A 114 14.52 -6.36 -25.51
CA THR A 114 13.56 -5.54 -24.79
C THR A 114 13.12 -6.26 -23.53
N VAL A 115 13.05 -5.51 -22.42
CA VAL A 115 12.57 -5.97 -21.12
C VAL A 115 11.42 -5.10 -20.63
N VAL A 116 10.58 -5.68 -19.78
CA VAL A 116 9.61 -4.96 -18.95
C VAL A 116 9.96 -5.23 -17.48
N ILE A 117 9.86 -4.20 -16.65
CA ILE A 117 10.13 -4.26 -15.20
C ILE A 117 9.06 -3.49 -14.43
N GLY A 118 9.01 -3.69 -13.11
CA GLY A 118 8.06 -3.00 -12.24
C GLY A 118 6.61 -3.29 -12.62
N ASP A 119 5.73 -2.29 -12.47
CA ASP A 119 4.30 -2.46 -12.73
C ASP A 119 3.98 -2.91 -14.17
N ALA A 120 4.84 -2.59 -15.15
CA ALA A 120 4.66 -3.09 -16.52
C ALA A 120 4.81 -4.61 -16.65
N ALA A 121 5.57 -5.23 -15.74
CA ALA A 121 5.81 -6.66 -15.70
C ALA A 121 4.92 -7.38 -14.66
N HIS A 122 4.71 -6.75 -13.50
CA HIS A 122 4.13 -7.41 -12.34
C HIS A 122 3.32 -6.48 -11.42
N ALA A 123 2.51 -5.57 -11.99
CA ALA A 123 1.53 -4.79 -11.22
C ALA A 123 0.74 -5.67 -10.23
N MET A 124 0.65 -5.23 -8.97
CA MET A 124 0.10 -6.04 -7.88
C MET A 124 -0.74 -5.21 -6.92
N VAL A 125 -1.62 -5.89 -6.20
CA VAL A 125 -2.42 -5.25 -5.15
C VAL A 125 -1.52 -4.82 -3.96
N PRO A 126 -1.79 -3.68 -3.31
CA PRO A 126 -0.82 -3.04 -2.41
C PRO A 126 -0.76 -3.65 -1.00
N TYR A 127 -1.38 -4.81 -0.76
CA TYR A 127 -1.58 -5.36 0.59
C TYR A 127 -0.33 -5.93 1.26
N GLN A 128 0.79 -6.01 0.56
CA GLN A 128 2.10 -6.36 1.14
C GLN A 128 3.14 -5.23 1.05
N GLY A 129 2.82 -4.11 0.40
CA GLY A 129 3.78 -3.03 0.18
C GLY A 129 5.02 -3.43 -0.64
N GLN A 130 4.93 -4.49 -1.47
CA GLN A 130 6.09 -5.06 -2.16
C GLN A 130 6.30 -4.59 -3.61
N GLY A 131 5.35 -3.88 -4.23
CA GLY A 131 5.46 -3.50 -5.65
C GLY A 131 6.73 -2.72 -5.97
N ALA A 132 7.02 -1.67 -5.20
CA ALA A 132 8.23 -0.87 -5.36
C ALA A 132 9.52 -1.67 -5.12
N ASN A 133 9.52 -2.55 -4.10
CA ASN A 133 10.67 -3.40 -3.80
C ASN A 133 10.96 -4.38 -4.94
N GLN A 134 9.93 -4.95 -5.56
CA GLN A 134 10.10 -5.83 -6.73
C GLN A 134 10.65 -5.09 -7.94
N ALA A 135 10.22 -3.84 -8.18
CA ALA A 135 10.80 -3.01 -9.24
C ALA A 135 12.27 -2.66 -8.98
N LEU A 136 12.66 -2.43 -7.71
CA LEU A 136 14.05 -2.22 -7.33
C LEU A 136 14.90 -3.47 -7.57
N GLU A 137 14.44 -4.64 -7.11
CA GLU A 137 15.13 -5.91 -7.34
C GLU A 137 15.27 -6.26 -8.83
N ASP A 138 14.30 -5.87 -9.67
CA ASP A 138 14.40 -6.01 -11.12
C ASP A 138 15.54 -5.18 -11.70
N ALA A 139 15.59 -3.89 -11.33
CA ALA A 139 16.58 -2.94 -11.81
C ALA A 139 17.99 -3.30 -11.34
N ASP A 140 18.13 -3.68 -10.07
CA ASP A 140 19.37 -4.15 -9.46
C ASP A 140 19.89 -5.40 -10.18
N GLY A 141 19.04 -6.43 -10.32
CA GLY A 141 19.42 -7.66 -11.01
C GLY A 141 19.74 -7.47 -12.50
N LEU A 142 19.10 -6.52 -13.19
CA LEU A 142 19.50 -6.15 -14.55
C LEU A 142 20.84 -5.43 -14.57
N GLY A 143 21.06 -4.50 -13.64
CA GLY A 143 22.29 -3.73 -13.52
C GLY A 143 23.50 -4.64 -13.34
N ASP A 144 23.40 -5.57 -12.39
CA ASP A 144 24.46 -6.54 -12.09
C ASP A 144 24.78 -7.43 -13.29
N LEU A 145 23.75 -7.99 -13.94
CA LEU A 145 23.94 -8.93 -15.05
C LEU A 145 24.42 -8.27 -16.35
N LEU A 146 24.21 -6.96 -16.50
CA LEU A 146 24.60 -6.21 -17.69
C LEU A 146 25.92 -5.44 -17.52
N ALA A 147 26.48 -5.37 -16.30
CA ALA A 147 27.65 -4.55 -15.99
C ALA A 147 28.89 -4.89 -16.84
N ASP A 148 29.15 -6.19 -17.05
CA ASP A 148 30.37 -6.69 -17.71
C ASP A 148 30.10 -7.29 -19.11
N VAL A 149 29.06 -6.81 -19.80
CA VAL A 149 28.66 -7.34 -21.11
C VAL A 149 29.33 -6.56 -22.24
N ASP A 150 30.43 -7.10 -22.77
CA ASP A 150 31.16 -6.47 -23.88
C ASP A 150 30.55 -6.74 -25.27
N ASP A 151 29.86 -7.87 -25.45
CA ASP A 151 29.21 -8.23 -26.72
C ASP A 151 27.67 -8.22 -26.58
N PRO A 152 26.97 -7.29 -27.25
CA PRO A 152 25.51 -7.24 -27.28
C PRO A 152 24.82 -8.50 -27.82
N SER A 153 25.54 -9.44 -28.45
CA SER A 153 25.00 -10.73 -28.90
C SER A 153 24.59 -11.63 -27.71
N HIS A 154 25.20 -11.46 -26.54
CA HIS A 154 24.90 -12.23 -25.32
C HIS A 154 23.66 -11.75 -24.56
N ILE A 155 23.17 -10.53 -24.85
CA ILE A 155 22.02 -9.93 -24.13
C ILE A 155 20.81 -10.87 -24.05
N PRO A 156 20.34 -11.54 -25.14
CA PRO A 156 19.16 -12.40 -25.06
C PRO A 156 19.33 -13.60 -24.11
N GLU A 157 20.55 -14.11 -23.93
CA GLU A 157 20.85 -15.20 -22.99
C GLU A 157 20.83 -14.68 -21.54
N ILE A 158 21.45 -13.52 -21.31
CA ILE A 158 21.48 -12.87 -20.00
C ILE A 158 20.07 -12.50 -19.54
N LEU A 159 19.24 -11.93 -20.43
CA LEU A 159 17.86 -11.61 -20.12
C LEU A 159 17.01 -12.84 -19.82
N ARG A 160 17.32 -13.99 -20.43
CA ARG A 160 16.67 -15.27 -20.12
C ARG A 160 17.03 -15.75 -18.72
N LEU A 161 18.30 -15.62 -18.32
CA LEU A 161 18.73 -15.92 -16.96
C LEU A 161 18.04 -15.01 -15.95
N TRP A 162 18.05 -13.70 -16.20
CA TRP A 162 17.36 -12.71 -15.38
C TRP A 162 15.87 -13.02 -15.22
N ASP A 163 15.14 -13.28 -16.33
CA ASP A 163 13.72 -13.64 -16.30
C ASP A 163 13.47 -14.92 -15.50
N SER A 164 14.33 -15.94 -15.65
CA SER A 164 14.18 -17.21 -14.93
C SER A 164 14.24 -17.08 -13.41
N VAL A 165 14.88 -16.02 -12.90
CA VAL A 165 15.02 -15.75 -11.47
C VAL A 165 13.96 -14.74 -11.00
N ARG A 166 13.84 -13.61 -11.70
CA ARG A 166 12.98 -12.50 -11.29
C ARG A 166 11.50 -12.81 -11.45
N ARG A 167 11.09 -13.39 -12.58
CA ARG A 167 9.67 -13.63 -12.87
C ARG A 167 9.01 -14.57 -11.86
N PRO A 168 9.57 -15.74 -11.51
CA PRO A 168 8.95 -16.59 -10.49
C PRO A 168 8.81 -15.90 -9.14
N ARG A 169 9.82 -15.12 -8.72
CA ARG A 169 9.81 -14.39 -7.45
C ARG A 169 8.74 -13.30 -7.42
N ALA A 170 8.72 -12.42 -8.43
CA ALA A 170 7.73 -11.37 -8.53
C ALA A 170 6.30 -11.94 -8.66
N SER A 171 6.12 -13.01 -9.44
CA SER A 171 4.83 -13.70 -9.61
C SER A 171 4.31 -14.29 -8.29
N ALA A 172 5.19 -14.90 -7.50
CA ALA A 172 4.84 -15.43 -6.18
C ALA A 172 4.37 -14.31 -5.23
N ILE A 173 5.02 -13.14 -5.26
CA ILE A 173 4.63 -11.98 -4.46
C ILE A 173 3.30 -11.38 -4.94
N GLN A 174 3.05 -11.34 -6.26
CA GLN A 174 1.75 -10.95 -6.80
C GLN A 174 0.63 -11.84 -6.24
N GLU A 175 0.81 -13.16 -6.27
CA GLU A 175 -0.15 -14.13 -5.76
C GLU A 175 -0.35 -14.01 -4.25
N GLN A 176 0.73 -13.92 -3.48
CA GLN A 176 0.64 -13.74 -2.02
C GLN A 176 -0.03 -12.41 -1.64
N SER A 177 0.15 -11.36 -2.45
CA SER A 177 -0.52 -10.08 -2.25
C SER A 177 -2.04 -10.19 -2.48
N ARG A 178 -2.48 -10.99 -3.45
CA ARG A 178 -3.92 -11.33 -3.62
C ARG A 178 -4.47 -12.10 -2.43
N ASP A 179 -3.74 -13.09 -1.96
CA ASP A 179 -4.17 -13.88 -0.80
C ASP A 179 -4.25 -13.03 0.47
N SER A 180 -3.37 -12.03 0.59
CA SER A 180 -3.38 -11.08 1.71
C SER A 180 -4.67 -10.26 1.74
N LEU A 181 -5.20 -9.85 0.58
CA LEU A 181 -6.54 -9.24 0.50
C LEU A 181 -7.60 -10.15 1.13
N LEU A 182 -7.62 -11.43 0.78
CA LEU A 182 -8.58 -12.41 1.30
C LEU A 182 -8.39 -12.73 2.80
N ARG A 183 -7.20 -12.47 3.34
CA ARG A 183 -6.91 -12.66 4.78
C ARG A 183 -7.28 -11.43 5.61
N ILE A 184 -7.12 -10.23 5.06
CA ILE A 184 -7.60 -8.98 5.67
C ILE A 184 -9.10 -9.06 5.95
N THR A 185 -9.84 -9.82 5.14
CA THR A 185 -11.30 -9.90 5.18
C THR A 185 -11.85 -10.98 6.11
N THR A 186 -11.02 -11.91 6.59
CA THR A 186 -11.45 -13.06 7.39
C THR A 186 -11.10 -12.96 8.87
N ARG A 187 -10.41 -11.90 9.31
CA ARG A 187 -10.09 -11.65 10.73
C ARG A 187 -11.04 -10.64 11.36
N GLY A 188 -11.50 -10.94 12.58
CA GLY A 188 -12.50 -10.18 13.33
C GLY A 188 -12.09 -8.74 13.65
N THR A 189 -13.08 -7.94 14.06
CA THR A 189 -12.96 -6.51 14.38
C THR A 189 -11.86 -6.28 15.41
N GLY A 190 -10.93 -5.37 15.13
CA GLY A 190 -10.00 -4.85 16.15
C GLY A 190 -8.73 -5.66 16.39
N GLN A 191 -8.41 -6.66 15.56
CA GLN A 191 -7.09 -7.30 15.59
C GLN A 191 -6.20 -6.72 14.49
N SER A 192 -5.04 -6.20 14.89
CA SER A 192 -3.97 -5.86 13.95
C SER A 192 -3.54 -7.11 13.19
N ILE A 193 -3.35 -6.99 11.88
CA ILE A 193 -2.94 -8.12 11.01
C ILE A 193 -1.46 -8.45 11.21
N LEU A 194 -0.71 -7.44 11.65
CA LEU A 194 0.62 -7.59 12.19
C LEU A 194 0.47 -7.62 13.72
N ASP A 195 0.79 -8.72 14.40
CA ASP A 195 0.92 -8.73 15.87
C ASP A 195 2.15 -7.90 16.28
N VAL A 196 2.12 -6.60 15.96
CA VAL A 196 3.05 -5.61 16.43
C VAL A 196 2.32 -4.95 17.59
N GLU A 197 2.58 -5.43 18.80
CA GLU A 197 2.28 -4.64 19.99
C GLU A 197 2.90 -3.25 19.78
N ALA A 198 2.12 -2.19 19.96
CA ALA A 198 2.67 -0.85 20.12
C ALA A 198 3.75 -0.93 21.21
N HIS A 199 5.00 -0.96 20.81
CA HIS A 199 6.09 -0.95 21.79
C HIS A 199 6.21 0.41 22.48
N VAL A 200 5.59 1.46 21.91
CA VAL A 200 5.63 2.82 22.43
C VAL A 200 4.31 3.53 22.10
N PRO A 201 3.54 4.01 23.08
CA PRO A 201 2.39 4.91 22.85
C PRO A 201 2.84 6.15 22.07
N ILE A 202 2.01 6.65 21.14
CA ILE A 202 2.33 7.85 20.35
C ILE A 202 2.76 9.05 21.22
N LYS A 203 2.15 9.19 22.41
CA LYS A 203 2.51 10.20 23.43
C LYS A 203 3.97 10.14 23.90
N GLU A 204 4.57 8.96 23.93
CA GLU A 204 5.96 8.78 24.36
C GLU A 204 6.95 9.06 23.23
N VAL A 205 6.60 8.72 21.99
CA VAL A 205 7.45 9.02 20.82
C VAL A 205 7.52 10.53 20.58
N LEU A 206 6.38 11.24 20.65
CA LEU A 206 6.34 12.69 20.45
C LEU A 206 7.15 13.47 21.50
N LYS A 207 7.33 12.93 22.71
CA LYS A 207 8.17 13.56 23.75
C LYS A 207 9.67 13.46 23.47
N GLN A 208 10.11 12.45 22.72
CA GLN A 208 11.52 12.24 22.39
C GLN A 208 11.97 13.10 21.19
N SER A 209 11.05 13.49 20.32
CA SER A 209 11.33 14.36 19.16
C SER A 209 11.39 15.85 19.49
N ALA A 210 11.02 16.24 20.71
CA ALA A 210 10.99 17.64 21.18
C ALA A 210 12.21 18.02 22.05
N SER A 211 13.20 17.13 22.18
CA SER A 211 14.49 17.36 22.85
C SER A 211 15.64 17.43 21.86
#